data_AF-A0A2D2M5L6-F1
#
_entry.id   AF-A0A2D2M5L6-F1
#
_cell.length_a   1.000
_cell.length_b   1.000
_cell.length_c   1.000
_cell.angle_alpha   90.00
_cell.angle_beta   90.00
_cell.angle_gamma   90.00
#
_symmetry.space_group_name_H-M   'P 1'
#
loop_
_entity.id
_entity.type
_entity.pdbx_description
1 polymer ?
#
loop_
_entity_poly.entity_id
_entity_poly.type
_entity_poly.pdbx_seq_one_letter_code
_entity_poly.pdbx_strand_id
1 'polypeptide(L)'
;MRFGLIIAASVLLAACAGTPFTFDEARQVKVGMTEQQVMDLMGRPYSVVSKGDSQMWIWSHASAFGGSQVVSFELKDGKVITVPHIPGAFPAQGGSGQVIATPTTEPAQQPLSKEEYKKVQLQKLTDQNLPYDEYQKRYKEIMAQ
;
A
#
# COMPACT_ATOMS: atom_id res chain seq x y z
N MET A 1 -1.12 -12.38 48.35
CA MET A 1 -1.01 -12.95 46.99
C MET A 1 -2.02 -12.27 46.05
N ARG A 2 -1.79 -11.02 45.64
CA ARG A 2 -2.70 -10.30 44.70
C ARG A 2 -1.99 -9.32 43.76
N PHE A 3 -0.68 -9.09 43.95
CA PHE A 3 0.13 -8.20 43.10
C PHE A 3 0.81 -8.92 41.91
N GLY A 4 0.80 -10.25 41.87
CA GLY A 4 1.48 -11.02 40.80
C GLY A 4 0.70 -11.14 39.50
N LEU A 5 -0.60 -10.82 39.48
CA LEU A 5 -1.46 -11.05 38.31
C LEU A 5 -1.48 -9.88 37.30
N ILE A 6 -1.03 -8.68 37.70
CA ILE A 6 -1.18 -7.48 36.86
C ILE A 6 -0.02 -7.31 35.87
N ILE A 7 1.17 -7.88 36.15
CA ILE A 7 2.35 -7.68 35.28
C ILE A 7 2.26 -8.48 33.97
N ALA A 8 1.50 -9.60 33.95
CA ALA A 8 1.42 -10.48 32.79
C ALA A 8 0.56 -9.93 31.63
N ALA A 9 -0.29 -8.92 31.86
CA ALA A 9 -1.21 -8.42 30.83
C ALA A 9 -0.55 -7.43 29.83
N SER A 10 0.62 -6.87 30.15
CA SER A 10 1.23 -5.76 29.40
C SER A 10 1.98 -6.20 28.13
N VAL A 11 2.34 -7.47 28.00
CA VAL A 11 3.22 -7.96 26.92
C VAL A 11 2.45 -8.34 25.65
N LEU A 12 1.13 -8.52 25.74
CA LEU A 12 0.30 -8.96 24.61
C LEU A 12 -0.08 -7.84 23.62
N LEU A 13 0.14 -6.56 23.96
CA LEU A 13 -0.24 -5.43 23.10
C LEU A 13 0.80 -5.08 22.02
N ALA A 14 2.02 -5.62 22.09
CA ALA A 14 3.07 -5.30 21.11
C ALA A 14 2.95 -6.07 19.78
N ALA A 15 1.98 -7.01 19.66
CA ALA A 15 1.82 -7.85 18.48
C ALA A 15 0.91 -7.26 17.38
N CYS A 16 0.30 -6.10 17.59
CA CYS A 16 -0.65 -5.51 16.63
C CYS A 16 -0.02 -4.57 15.59
N ALA A 17 1.23 -4.16 15.76
CA ALA A 17 1.97 -3.41 14.76
C ALA A 17 2.90 -4.39 14.06
N GLY A 18 2.81 -4.53 12.73
CA GLY A 18 3.71 -5.37 11.95
C GLY A 18 5.18 -5.07 12.27
N THR A 19 6.08 -5.99 11.92
CA THR A 19 7.52 -5.80 12.20
C THR A 19 7.99 -4.48 11.60
N PRO A 20 8.62 -3.59 12.41
CA PRO A 20 9.15 -2.35 11.87
C PRO A 20 10.22 -2.68 10.85
N PHE A 21 10.21 -1.98 9.72
CA PHE A 21 11.23 -2.09 8.69
C PHE A 21 11.69 -0.68 8.31
N THR A 22 12.91 -0.59 7.78
CA THR A 22 13.53 0.65 7.32
C THR A 22 13.74 0.62 5.81
N PHE A 23 13.83 1.80 5.19
CA PHE A 23 14.16 1.87 3.76
C PHE A 23 15.58 1.37 3.46
N ASP A 24 16.50 1.44 4.43
CA ASP A 24 17.86 0.91 4.27
C ASP A 24 17.87 -0.62 4.19
N GLU A 25 17.07 -1.30 5.01
CA GLU A 25 16.86 -2.75 4.89
C GLU A 25 16.19 -3.09 3.54
N ALA A 26 15.18 -2.33 3.15
CA ALA A 26 14.50 -2.55 1.87
C ALA A 26 15.42 -2.41 0.65
N ARG A 27 16.43 -1.53 0.72
CA ARG A 27 17.46 -1.37 -0.33
C ARG A 27 18.43 -2.55 -0.41
N GLN A 28 18.54 -3.36 0.64
CA GLN A 28 19.39 -4.55 0.64
C GLN A 28 18.73 -5.73 -0.07
N VAL A 29 17.42 -5.69 -0.30
CA VAL A 29 16.70 -6.71 -1.08
C VAL A 29 17.15 -6.66 -2.53
N LYS A 30 17.52 -7.83 -3.08
CA LYS A 30 18.01 -7.98 -4.45
C LYS A 30 17.20 -9.02 -5.21
N VAL A 31 17.13 -8.85 -6.53
CA VAL A 31 16.59 -9.87 -7.45
C VAL A 31 17.34 -11.19 -7.21
N GLY A 32 16.59 -12.28 -7.10
CA GLY A 32 17.08 -13.63 -6.82
C GLY A 32 17.07 -14.04 -5.35
N MET A 33 16.87 -13.11 -4.41
CA MET A 33 16.70 -13.46 -2.99
C MET A 33 15.48 -14.35 -2.78
N THR A 34 15.58 -15.31 -1.87
CA THR A 34 14.46 -16.19 -1.50
C THR A 34 13.48 -15.51 -0.56
N GLU A 35 12.25 -16.01 -0.49
CA GLU A 35 11.25 -15.57 0.49
C GLU A 35 11.81 -15.49 1.92
N GLN A 36 12.55 -16.52 2.36
CA GLN A 36 13.15 -16.54 3.69
C GLN A 36 14.18 -15.42 3.89
N GLN A 37 15.07 -15.22 2.92
CA GLN A 37 16.08 -14.15 3.00
C GLN A 37 15.43 -12.76 3.05
N VAL A 38 14.34 -12.56 2.31
CA VAL A 38 13.59 -11.31 2.37
C VAL A 38 12.91 -11.15 3.73
N MET A 39 12.29 -12.20 4.27
CA MET A 39 11.65 -12.15 5.59
C MET A 39 12.63 -11.97 6.74
N ASP A 40 13.84 -12.53 6.64
CA ASP A 40 14.89 -12.36 7.65
C ASP A 40 15.38 -10.90 7.70
N LEU A 41 15.37 -10.22 6.54
CA LEU A 41 15.80 -8.84 6.39
C LEU A 41 14.70 -7.82 6.68
N MET A 42 13.48 -8.06 6.19
CA MET A 42 12.36 -7.12 6.21
C MET A 42 11.31 -7.44 7.28
N GLY A 43 11.43 -8.59 7.92
CA GLY A 43 10.36 -9.15 8.74
C GLY A 43 9.16 -9.61 7.91
N ARG A 44 8.03 -9.82 8.58
CA ARG A 44 6.82 -10.33 7.94
C ARG A 44 6.17 -9.22 7.10
N PRO A 45 5.76 -9.51 5.85
CA PRO A 45 5.02 -8.55 5.04
C PRO A 45 3.70 -8.19 5.72
N TYR A 46 3.26 -6.96 5.50
CA TYR A 46 1.94 -6.50 5.90
C TYR A 46 0.85 -7.21 5.09
N SER A 47 1.08 -7.40 3.79
CA SER A 47 0.16 -8.08 2.88
C SER A 47 0.92 -8.82 1.78
N VAL A 48 0.37 -9.95 1.33
CA VAL A 48 0.82 -10.69 0.17
C VAL A 48 -0.36 -10.84 -0.78
N VAL A 49 -0.18 -10.41 -2.03
CA VAL A 49 -1.22 -10.42 -3.06
C VAL A 49 -0.74 -11.27 -4.22
N SER A 50 -1.53 -12.24 -4.65
CA SER A 50 -1.23 -13.01 -5.86
C SER A 50 -1.43 -12.16 -7.11
N LYS A 51 -0.50 -12.25 -8.06
CA LYS A 51 -0.49 -11.51 -9.33
C LYS A 51 -0.07 -12.47 -10.45
N GLY A 52 -1.05 -13.16 -11.03
CA GLY A 52 -0.80 -14.24 -11.99
C GLY A 52 0.06 -15.35 -11.37
N ASP A 53 1.20 -15.65 -11.99
CA ASP A 53 2.18 -16.64 -11.50
C ASP A 53 3.15 -16.10 -10.43
N SER A 54 2.94 -14.86 -9.99
CA SER A 54 3.80 -14.18 -9.02
C SER A 54 3.02 -13.73 -7.79
N GLN A 55 3.74 -13.29 -6.78
CA GLN A 55 3.20 -12.72 -5.55
C GLN A 55 3.81 -11.35 -5.32
N MET A 56 2.98 -10.33 -5.10
CA MET A 56 3.42 -9.03 -4.64
C MET A 56 3.36 -8.97 -3.12
N TRP A 57 4.51 -8.83 -2.49
CA TRP A 57 4.63 -8.73 -1.05
C TRP A 57 4.79 -7.25 -0.69
N ILE A 58 4.01 -6.77 0.27
CA ILE A 58 3.89 -5.37 0.64
C ILE A 58 4.26 -5.21 2.10
N TRP A 59 5.17 -4.29 2.41
CA TRP A 59 5.47 -3.83 3.76
C TRP A 59 4.99 -2.40 3.91
N SER A 60 4.29 -2.15 5.01
CA SER A 60 3.80 -0.82 5.37
C SER A 60 4.04 -0.61 6.86
N HIS A 61 4.76 0.44 7.20
CA HIS A 61 5.07 0.80 8.57
C HIS A 61 4.88 2.30 8.74
N ALA A 62 4.08 2.69 9.74
CA ALA A 62 3.89 4.07 10.13
C ALA A 62 4.42 4.24 11.54
N SER A 63 5.28 5.24 11.73
CA SER A 63 5.77 5.60 13.05
C SER A 63 5.09 6.90 13.51
N ALA A 64 4.78 6.97 14.80
CA ALA A 64 4.09 8.13 15.39
C ALA A 64 4.88 9.45 15.27
N PHE A 65 6.19 9.38 15.03
CA PHE A 65 7.11 10.51 15.05
C PHE A 65 7.96 10.66 13.77
N GLY A 66 7.86 9.73 12.81
CA GLY A 66 8.83 9.61 11.70
C GLY A 66 8.23 9.31 10.32
N GLY A 67 6.91 9.46 10.15
CA GLY A 67 6.24 9.27 8.86
C GLY A 67 5.87 7.81 8.54
N SER A 68 5.38 7.59 7.32
CA SER A 68 4.95 6.30 6.80
C SER A 68 5.87 5.79 5.70
N GLN A 69 6.25 4.52 5.76
CA GLN A 69 7.13 3.83 4.82
C GLN A 69 6.35 2.69 4.19
N VAL A 70 6.38 2.60 2.86
CA VAL A 70 5.73 1.53 2.11
C VAL A 70 6.69 1.05 1.03
N VAL A 71 6.88 -0.27 0.94
CA VAL A 71 7.63 -0.91 -0.17
C VAL A 71 6.88 -2.14 -0.63
N SER A 72 7.09 -2.52 -1.89
CA SER A 72 6.57 -3.78 -2.41
C SER A 72 7.61 -4.50 -3.25
N PHE A 73 7.69 -5.82 -3.12
CA PHE A 73 8.53 -6.68 -3.94
C PHE A 73 7.67 -7.66 -4.70
N GLU A 74 8.05 -7.99 -5.93
CA GLU A 74 7.39 -9.05 -6.70
C GLU A 74 8.25 -10.31 -6.62
N LEU A 75 7.64 -11.41 -6.22
CA LEU A 75 8.26 -12.72 -6.08
C LEU A 75 7.62 -13.70 -7.05
N LYS A 76 8.43 -14.50 -7.73
CA LYS A 76 7.98 -15.61 -8.57
C LYS A 76 8.81 -16.84 -8.23
N ASP A 77 8.16 -18.00 -8.12
CA ASP A 77 8.79 -19.26 -7.72
C ASP A 77 9.59 -19.15 -6.41
N GLY A 78 9.09 -18.35 -5.46
CA GLY A 78 9.72 -18.10 -4.16
C GLY A 78 10.97 -17.22 -4.19
N LYS A 79 11.19 -16.48 -5.28
CA LYS A 79 12.35 -15.58 -5.45
C LYS A 79 11.93 -14.19 -5.90
N VAL A 80 12.62 -13.17 -5.40
CA VAL A 80 12.40 -11.77 -5.82
C VAL A 80 12.76 -11.62 -7.29
N ILE A 81 11.83 -11.10 -8.09
CA ILE A 81 12.02 -10.78 -9.50
C ILE A 81 12.00 -9.28 -9.77
N THR A 82 11.35 -8.49 -8.90
CA THR A 82 11.26 -7.02 -9.04
C THR A 82 11.53 -6.34 -7.71
N VAL A 83 12.43 -5.35 -7.73
CA VAL A 83 12.73 -4.47 -6.59
C VAL A 83 12.41 -3.02 -6.97
N PRO A 84 11.62 -2.28 -6.18
CA PRO A 84 11.27 -0.90 -6.49
C PRO A 84 12.47 0.02 -6.24
N HIS A 85 12.56 1.10 -7.00
CA HIS A 85 13.56 2.13 -6.74
C HIS A 85 13.15 2.94 -5.49
N ILE A 86 13.96 2.86 -4.42
CA ILE A 86 13.73 3.56 -3.15
C ILE A 86 14.63 4.80 -3.08
N PRO A 87 14.13 6.01 -3.41
CA PRO A 87 14.95 7.23 -3.35
C PRO A 87 15.50 7.48 -1.94
N GLY A 88 16.67 8.11 -1.85
CA GLY A 88 17.38 8.42 -0.60
C GLY A 88 16.55 9.28 0.38
N ALA A 89 15.64 10.10 -0.16
CA ALA A 89 14.72 10.93 0.60
C ALA A 89 13.31 10.80 0.01
N PHE A 90 12.37 10.27 0.78
CA PHE A 90 10.95 10.51 0.54
C PHE A 90 10.60 11.82 1.25
N PRO A 91 10.26 12.92 0.55
CA PRO A 91 9.65 14.05 1.23
C PRO A 91 8.35 13.56 1.87
N ALA A 92 8.07 13.99 3.10
CA ALA A 92 6.84 13.72 3.84
C ALA A 92 5.58 14.33 3.20
N GLN A 93 5.58 14.54 1.88
CA GLN A 93 4.45 14.98 1.08
C GLN A 93 3.89 13.77 0.37
N GLY A 94 2.62 13.46 0.67
CA GLY A 94 1.84 12.40 0.04
C GLY A 94 2.04 12.38 -1.46
N GLY A 95 2.80 11.40 -1.93
CA GLY A 95 3.20 11.25 -3.32
C GLY A 95 2.91 9.83 -3.75
N SER A 96 1.82 9.69 -4.49
CA SER A 96 1.47 8.57 -5.36
C SER A 96 2.72 7.89 -5.94
N GLY A 97 3.01 6.68 -5.44
CA GLY A 97 3.82 5.73 -6.19
C GLY A 97 3.10 5.45 -7.51
N GLN A 98 3.74 5.83 -8.61
CA GLN A 98 3.20 5.70 -9.95
C GLN A 98 2.94 4.23 -10.28
N VAL A 99 1.66 3.87 -10.37
CA VAL A 99 1.21 2.68 -11.08
C VAL A 99 1.20 3.02 -12.57
N ILE A 100 2.22 2.56 -13.29
CA ILE A 100 2.21 2.52 -14.75
C ILE A 100 1.17 1.46 -15.17
N ALA A 101 0.10 1.91 -15.82
CA ALA A 101 -1.01 1.13 -16.39
C ALA A 101 -0.53 0.37 -17.66
N THR A 102 -1.04 -0.78 -18.16
CA THR A 102 -2.41 -1.33 -18.45
C THR A 102 -2.21 -2.68 -19.22
N PRO A 103 -3.22 -3.43 -19.76
CA PRO A 103 -4.57 -3.81 -19.29
C PRO A 103 -4.77 -5.37 -19.35
N THR A 104 -5.66 -6.04 -18.60
CA THR A 104 -7.03 -6.39 -19.04
C THR A 104 -7.60 -7.54 -18.17
N THR A 105 -8.87 -7.38 -17.79
CA THR A 105 -9.87 -8.36 -17.30
C THR A 105 -9.65 -9.02 -15.94
N GLU A 106 -10.24 -8.42 -14.89
CA GLU A 106 -10.83 -9.20 -13.79
C GLU A 106 -12.08 -8.48 -13.23
N PRO A 107 -13.19 -9.18 -12.94
CA PRO A 107 -14.45 -8.60 -12.52
C PRO A 107 -14.52 -8.37 -11.00
N ALA A 108 -15.03 -7.20 -10.62
CA ALA A 108 -15.67 -6.88 -9.33
C ALA A 108 -14.88 -7.18 -8.04
N GLN A 109 -13.88 -6.35 -7.76
CA GLN A 109 -13.63 -5.92 -6.38
C GLN A 109 -14.01 -4.45 -6.30
N GLN A 110 -14.99 -4.10 -5.46
CA GLN A 110 -15.37 -2.72 -5.17
C GLN A 110 -14.55 -2.20 -3.98
N PRO A 111 -13.63 -1.24 -4.17
CA PRO A 111 -13.15 -0.41 -3.09
C PRO A 111 -13.62 1.04 -3.33
N LEU A 112 -14.23 1.64 -2.29
CA LEU A 112 -15.11 2.83 -2.28
C LEU A 112 -16.54 2.49 -2.73
N SER A 113 -17.50 2.73 -1.84
CA SER A 113 -18.92 2.62 -2.18
C SER A 113 -19.21 3.47 -3.43
N LYS A 114 -20.14 3.05 -4.30
CA LYS A 114 -20.48 3.79 -5.54
C LYS A 114 -20.69 5.30 -5.28
N GLU A 115 -21.22 5.62 -4.12
CA GLU A 115 -21.42 6.99 -3.62
C GLU A 115 -20.11 7.76 -3.39
N GLU A 116 -19.11 7.14 -2.77
CA GLU A 116 -17.80 7.77 -2.56
C GLU A 116 -17.05 7.99 -3.88
N TYR A 117 -17.16 7.04 -4.82
CA TYR A 117 -16.58 7.20 -6.15
C TYR A 117 -17.17 8.41 -6.88
N LYS A 118 -18.50 8.57 -6.83
CA LYS A 118 -19.20 9.74 -7.40
C LYS A 118 -18.72 11.04 -6.76
N LYS A 119 -18.58 11.08 -5.43
CA LYS A 119 -18.10 12.29 -4.73
C LYS A 119 -16.70 12.71 -5.16
N VAL A 120 -15.76 11.77 -5.25
CA VAL A 120 -14.39 12.06 -5.69
C VAL A 120 -14.36 12.55 -7.14
N GLN A 121 -15.15 11.94 -8.03
CA GLN A 121 -15.25 12.35 -9.44
C GLN A 121 -15.82 13.76 -9.59
N LEU A 122 -16.88 14.08 -8.84
CA LEU A 122 -17.50 15.41 -8.81
C LEU A 122 -16.54 16.48 -8.30
N GLN A 123 -15.75 16.14 -7.28
CA GLN A 123 -14.75 17.06 -6.73
C GLN A 123 -13.66 17.36 -7.76
N LYS A 124 -13.15 16.32 -8.46
CA LYS A 124 -12.19 16.50 -9.56
C LYS A 124 -12.73 17.34 -10.70
N LEU A 125 -14.01 17.20 -11.05
CA LEU A 125 -14.64 18.04 -12.09
C LEU A 125 -14.72 19.50 -11.66
N THR A 126 -14.93 19.76 -10.37
CA THR A 126 -14.99 21.11 -9.80
C THR A 126 -13.59 21.74 -9.82
N ASP A 127 -12.55 20.99 -9.46
CA ASP A 127 -11.16 21.46 -9.45
C ASP A 127 -10.61 21.76 -10.86
N GLN A 128 -11.13 21.09 -11.89
CA GLN A 128 -10.69 21.27 -13.29
C GLN A 128 -11.16 22.58 -13.92
N ASN A 129 -12.00 23.37 -13.24
CA ASN A 129 -12.51 24.67 -13.71
C ASN A 129 -13.01 24.62 -15.17
N LEU A 130 -13.75 23.56 -15.49
CA LEU A 130 -14.29 23.33 -16.83
C LEU A 130 -15.38 24.37 -17.17
N PRO A 131 -15.53 24.75 -18.44
CA PRO A 131 -16.67 25.54 -18.87
C PRO A 131 -17.98 24.79 -18.54
N TYR A 132 -19.01 25.56 -18.18
CA TYR A 132 -20.22 25.03 -17.53
C TYR A 132 -20.96 23.97 -18.36
N ASP A 133 -20.95 24.10 -19.68
CA ASP A 133 -21.54 23.17 -20.63
C ASP A 133 -20.86 21.79 -20.60
N GLU A 134 -19.53 21.75 -20.51
CA GLU A 134 -18.77 20.51 -20.39
C GLU A 134 -18.89 19.90 -18.98
N TYR A 135 -18.89 20.74 -17.94
CA TYR A 135 -19.15 20.30 -16.56
C TYR A 135 -20.50 19.57 -16.46
N GLN A 136 -21.56 20.13 -17.06
CA GLN A 136 -22.89 19.53 -17.04
C GLN A 136 -22.96 18.15 -17.73
N LYS A 137 -22.24 17.96 -18.85
CA LYS A 137 -22.19 16.66 -19.53
C LYS A 137 -21.53 15.60 -18.64
N ARG A 138 -20.36 15.92 -18.08
CA ARG A 138 -19.60 15.01 -17.22
C ARG A 138 -20.32 14.71 -15.90
N TYR A 139 -21.00 15.70 -15.32
CA TYR A 139 -21.84 15.51 -14.15
C TYR A 139 -22.94 14.47 -14.40
N LYS A 140 -23.65 14.56 -15.53
CA LYS A 140 -24.71 13.61 -15.91
C LYS A 140 -24.17 12.20 -16.12
N GLU A 141 -23.01 12.08 -16.76
CA GLU A 141 -22.32 10.79 -16.95
C GLU A 141 -22.00 10.11 -15.61
N ILE A 142 -21.48 10.87 -14.63
CA ILE A 142 -21.15 10.34 -13.29
C ILE A 142 -22.41 9.95 -12.51
N MET A 143 -23.48 10.73 -12.61
CA MET A 143 -24.73 10.46 -11.91
C MET A 143 -25.51 9.27 -12.49
N ALA A 144 -25.25 8.91 -13.74
CA ALA A 144 -25.87 7.77 -14.42
C ALA A 144 -25.19 6.41 -14.13
N GLN A 145 -24.01 6.40 -13.49
CA GLN A 145 -23.33 5.19 -13.00
C GLN A 145 -23.84 4.73 -11.62
#